data_AF-A0A950EZP1-F1
#
_entry.id   AF-A0A950EZP1-F1
#
_cell.length_a   1.000
_cell.length_b   1.000
_cell.length_c   1.000
_cell.angle_alpha   90.00
_cell.angle_beta   90.00
_cell.angle_gamma   90.00
#
_symmetry.space_group_name_H-M   'P 1'
#
loop_
_entity.id
_entity.type
_entity.pdbx_description
1 polymer ?
#
loop_
_entity_poly.entity_id
_entity_poly.type
_entity_poly.pdbx_seq_one_letter_code
_entity_poly.pdbx_strand_id
1 'polypeptide(L)'
;MADKSRETLLQEVIDHPEGAQLNGTGPGAAQGLAGHFDPFRDPYLADPYPFFAQARAATPVFYTPNLDYWVVTRYHDIRHIFQTPKVFSAANTLAPLQRRS
;
A
#
# COMPACT_ATOMS: atom_id res chain seq x y z
N MET A 1 7.31 29.35 1.73
CA MET A 1 7.37 28.63 3.03
C MET A 1 6.24 27.62 3.01
N ALA A 2 6.55 26.35 2.73
CA ALA A 2 5.55 25.29 2.67
C ALA A 2 5.05 24.99 4.10
N ASP A 3 3.76 24.75 4.21
CA ASP A 3 3.04 24.51 5.46
C ASP A 3 3.50 23.20 6.12
N LYS A 4 4.47 23.34 7.03
CA LYS A 4 5.11 22.25 7.80
C LYS A 4 4.10 21.39 8.55
N SER A 5 2.95 21.97 8.91
CA SER A 5 1.84 21.31 9.61
C SER A 5 1.21 20.20 8.77
N ARG A 6 1.14 20.38 7.45
CA ARG A 6 0.55 19.41 6.52
C ARG A 6 1.49 18.24 6.25
N GLU A 7 2.81 18.49 6.24
CA GLU A 7 3.84 17.45 6.08
C GLU A 7 3.90 16.53 7.31
N THR A 8 3.80 17.09 8.52
CA THR A 8 3.74 16.30 9.76
C THR A 8 2.49 15.43 9.82
N LEU A 9 1.33 15.98 9.41
CA LEU A 9 0.07 15.24 9.39
C LEU A 9 0.09 14.07 8.38
N LEU A 10 0.76 14.25 7.24
CA LEU A 10 0.94 13.20 6.24
C LEU A 10 1.85 12.08 6.76
N GLN A 11 2.93 12.44 7.46
CA GLN A 11 3.85 11.45 8.02
C GLN A 11 3.19 10.64 9.16
N GLU A 12 2.44 11.30 10.03
CA GLU A 12 1.72 10.65 11.12
C GLU A 12 0.66 9.64 10.62
N VAL A 13 -0.06 9.98 9.53
CA VAL A 13 -1.04 9.07 8.89
C VAL A 13 -0.36 7.88 8.21
N ILE A 14 0.84 8.05 7.67
CA ILE A 14 1.62 6.97 7.07
C ILE A 14 2.10 5.99 8.14
N ASP A 15 2.59 6.51 9.27
CA ASP A 15 3.18 5.70 10.35
C ASP A 15 2.12 5.09 11.29
N HIS A 16 0.97 5.75 11.46
CA HIS A 16 -0.13 5.33 12.35
C HIS A 16 -1.48 5.39 11.59
N PRO A 17 -1.84 4.34 10.84
CA PRO A 17 -3.01 4.38 9.96
C PRO A 17 -4.35 4.27 10.70
N GLU A 18 -4.35 4.10 12.01
CA GLU A 18 -5.56 3.87 12.84
C GLU A 18 -6.57 5.03 12.80
N GLY A 19 -6.14 6.24 12.39
CA GLY A 19 -6.98 7.43 12.24
C GLY A 19 -7.28 7.85 10.79
N ALA A 20 -6.75 7.17 9.79
CA ALA A 20 -7.04 7.49 8.40
C ALA A 20 -8.51 7.14 8.10
N GLN A 21 -9.36 8.13 7.82
CA GLN A 21 -10.71 7.85 7.33
C GLN A 21 -10.58 7.06 6.03
N LEU A 22 -10.95 5.77 6.10
CA LEU A 22 -10.97 4.82 5.00
C LEU A 22 -12.09 5.20 4.02
N ASN A 23 -11.91 6.30 3.29
CA ASN A 23 -12.79 6.66 2.18
C ASN A 23 -12.43 5.80 0.96
N GLY A 24 -12.68 4.50 1.10
CA GLY A 24 -12.35 3.51 0.10
C GLY A 24 -12.55 2.10 0.62
N THR A 25 -13.68 1.51 0.24
CA THR A 25 -14.01 0.10 0.44
C THR A 25 -14.31 -0.31 1.88
N GLY A 26 -15.43 -1.02 2.07
CA GLY A 26 -15.79 -1.55 3.39
C GLY A 26 -14.69 -2.47 3.91
N PRO A 27 -14.38 -2.43 5.22
CA PRO A 27 -13.25 -3.12 5.81
C PRO A 27 -13.11 -4.57 5.32
N GLY A 28 -14.20 -5.35 5.35
CA GLY A 28 -14.15 -6.79 5.08
C GLY A 28 -13.56 -7.20 3.72
N ALA A 29 -13.78 -6.43 2.65
CA ALA A 29 -13.21 -6.76 1.33
C ALA A 29 -11.70 -6.45 1.28
N ALA A 30 -11.27 -5.33 1.90
CA ALA A 30 -9.87 -4.95 1.98
C ALA A 30 -9.06 -5.92 2.88
N GLN A 31 -9.63 -6.34 4.01
CA GLN A 31 -8.97 -7.31 4.89
C GLN A 31 -8.89 -8.71 4.27
N GLY A 32 -9.92 -9.14 3.53
CA GLY A 32 -9.89 -10.44 2.83
C GLY A 32 -8.73 -10.50 1.84
N LEU A 33 -8.60 -9.49 0.97
CA LEU A 33 -7.54 -9.49 -0.04
C LEU A 33 -6.14 -9.30 0.58
N ALA A 34 -6.02 -8.46 1.61
CA ALA A 34 -4.78 -8.27 2.35
C ALA A 34 -4.26 -9.59 2.97
N GLY A 35 -5.16 -10.42 3.50
CA GLY A 35 -4.81 -11.73 4.06
C GLY A 35 -4.32 -12.74 3.02
N HIS A 36 -4.65 -12.54 1.74
CA HIS A 36 -4.26 -13.42 0.64
C HIS A 36 -3.03 -12.92 -0.14
N PHE A 37 -2.51 -11.73 0.18
CA PHE A 37 -1.33 -11.20 -0.47
C PHE A 37 -0.05 -11.80 0.14
N ASP A 38 0.56 -12.73 -0.59
CA ASP A 38 1.90 -13.26 -0.30
C ASP A 38 2.77 -13.18 -1.57
N PRO A 39 3.63 -12.16 -1.72
CA PRO A 39 4.43 -11.97 -2.92
C PRO A 39 5.61 -12.97 -3.02
N PHE A 40 5.80 -13.84 -2.03
CA PHE A 40 6.96 -14.74 -1.92
C PHE A 40 6.65 -16.20 -2.24
N ARG A 41 5.41 -16.53 -2.62
CA ARG A 41 4.97 -17.91 -2.84
C ARG A 41 4.07 -18.06 -4.07
N ASP A 42 3.90 -19.29 -4.52
CA ASP A 42 2.87 -19.61 -5.51
C ASP A 42 1.46 -19.40 -4.93
N PRO A 43 0.48 -19.01 -5.75
CA PRO A 43 0.57 -18.82 -7.21
C PRO A 43 1.16 -17.45 -7.63
N TYR A 44 1.47 -16.56 -6.69
CA TYR A 44 1.88 -15.19 -7.00
C TYR A 44 3.19 -15.12 -7.80
N LEU A 45 4.18 -15.94 -7.45
CA LEU A 45 5.44 -16.01 -8.19
C LEU A 45 5.25 -16.51 -9.63
N ALA A 46 4.29 -17.40 -9.86
CA ALA A 46 3.98 -17.95 -11.17
C ALA A 46 3.18 -16.97 -12.04
N ASP A 47 2.12 -16.37 -11.48
CA ASP A 47 1.30 -15.37 -12.17
C ASP A 47 0.62 -14.40 -11.17
N PRO A 48 1.16 -13.18 -10.99
CA PRO A 48 0.59 -12.20 -10.06
C PRO A 48 -0.58 -11.40 -10.67
N TYR A 49 -0.79 -11.47 -11.99
CA TYR A 49 -1.75 -10.58 -12.67
C TYR A 49 -3.22 -10.84 -12.30
N PRO A 50 -3.69 -12.09 -12.11
CA PRO A 50 -5.05 -12.36 -11.66
C PRO A 50 -5.36 -11.73 -10.29
N PHE A 51 -4.42 -11.84 -9.34
CA PHE A 51 -4.55 -11.21 -8.04
C PHE A 51 -4.72 -9.69 -8.18
N PHE A 52 -3.84 -9.03 -8.94
CA PHE A 52 -3.92 -7.58 -9.11
C PHE A 52 -5.15 -7.13 -9.90
N ALA A 53 -5.69 -7.96 -10.80
CA ALA A 53 -6.94 -7.68 -11.48
C ALA A 53 -8.11 -7.62 -10.48
N GLN A 54 -8.19 -8.58 -9.57
CA GLN A 54 -9.17 -8.58 -8.48
C GLN A 54 -8.94 -7.40 -7.52
N ALA A 55 -7.69 -7.14 -7.15
CA ALA A 55 -7.31 -6.04 -6.27
C ALA A 55 -7.76 -4.68 -6.81
N ARG A 56 -7.45 -4.38 -8.08
CA ARG A 56 -7.82 -3.10 -8.70
C ARG A 56 -9.34 -2.87 -8.75
N ALA A 57 -10.09 -3.96 -8.96
CA ALA A 57 -11.54 -3.92 -9.06
C ALA A 57 -12.22 -3.77 -7.69
N ALA A 58 -11.75 -4.49 -6.67
CA ALA A 58 -12.36 -4.51 -5.35
C ALA A 58 -11.76 -3.44 -4.42
N THR A 59 -10.45 -3.47 -4.21
CA THR A 59 -9.73 -2.77 -3.13
C THR A 59 -8.35 -2.30 -3.65
N PRO A 60 -8.29 -1.18 -4.39
CA PRO A 60 -7.09 -0.79 -5.13
C PRO A 60 -5.91 -0.37 -4.25
N VAL A 61 -6.20 -0.06 -2.98
CA VAL A 61 -5.25 0.28 -1.92
C VAL A 61 -5.61 -0.54 -0.69
N PHE A 62 -4.66 -1.29 -0.13
CA PHE A 62 -4.85 -2.08 1.08
C PHE A 62 -3.55 -2.23 1.85
N TYR A 63 -3.66 -2.41 3.17
CA TYR A 63 -2.53 -2.65 4.06
C TYR A 63 -2.33 -4.15 4.30
N THR A 64 -1.09 -4.62 4.30
CA THR A 64 -0.73 -6.03 4.47
C THR A 64 0.07 -6.21 5.76
N PRO A 65 -0.53 -6.68 6.86
CA PRO A 65 0.16 -6.79 8.15
C PRO A 65 1.40 -7.69 8.13
N ASN A 66 1.37 -8.74 7.30
CA ASN A 66 2.46 -9.71 7.15
C ASN A 66 3.74 -9.09 6.57
N LEU A 67 3.61 -8.01 5.79
CA LEU A 67 4.74 -7.29 5.22
C LEU A 67 4.98 -5.98 5.98
N ASP A 68 3.95 -5.44 6.63
CA ASP A 68 3.93 -4.06 7.14
C ASP A 68 4.09 -3.02 6.02
N TYR A 69 3.32 -3.23 4.94
CA TYR A 69 3.31 -2.36 3.76
C TYR A 69 1.89 -2.02 3.33
N TRP A 70 1.75 -0.82 2.76
CA TRP A 70 0.64 -0.47 1.91
C TRP A 70 0.88 -0.93 0.47
N VAL A 71 -0.12 -1.57 -0.13
CA VAL A 71 -0.10 -2.02 -1.52
C VAL A 71 -1.03 -1.14 -2.34
N VAL A 72 -0.50 -0.55 -3.41
CA VAL A 72 -1.24 0.31 -4.35
C VAL A 72 -1.18 -0.30 -5.74
N THR A 73 -2.34 -0.46 -6.38
CA THR A 73 -2.44 -1.28 -7.61
C THR A 73 -2.92 -0.52 -8.85
N ARG A 74 -3.46 0.70 -8.69
CA ARG A 74 -3.96 1.52 -9.81
C ARG A 74 -2.84 2.33 -10.44
N TYR A 75 -2.85 2.36 -11.78
CA TYR A 75 -1.82 3.05 -12.55
C TYR A 75 -1.71 4.55 -12.21
N HIS A 76 -2.82 5.26 -12.06
CA HIS A 76 -2.79 6.70 -11.77
C HIS A 76 -2.18 7.00 -10.41
N ASP A 77 -2.51 6.21 -9.38
CA ASP A 77 -1.97 6.35 -8.03
C ASP A 77 -0.46 6.06 -8.02
N ILE A 78 -0.05 4.97 -8.66
CA ILE A 78 1.37 4.61 -8.82
C ILE A 78 2.12 5.75 -9.51
N ARG A 79 1.60 6.27 -10.63
CA ARG A 79 2.21 7.40 -11.35
C ARG A 79 2.35 8.64 -10.47
N HIS A 80 1.33 8.97 -9.68
CA HIS A 80 1.38 10.11 -8.76
C HIS A 80 2.42 9.92 -7.65
N ILE A 81 2.51 8.72 -7.08
CA ILE A 81 3.52 8.36 -6.08
C ILE A 81 4.93 8.58 -6.66
N PHE A 82 5.21 8.04 -7.85
CA PHE A 82 6.50 8.21 -8.52
C PHE A 82 6.85 9.68 -8.85
N GLN A 83 5.84 10.53 -9.05
CA GLN A 83 6.04 11.95 -9.38
C GLN A 83 6.15 12.85 -8.14
N THR A 84 5.93 12.32 -6.94
CA THR A 84 5.84 13.11 -5.70
C THR A 84 6.88 12.65 -4.66
N PRO A 85 8.20 12.68 -4.98
CA PRO A 85 9.24 12.12 -4.13
C PRO A 85 9.43 12.84 -2.78
N LYS A 86 8.90 14.07 -2.65
CA LYS A 86 8.88 14.80 -1.36
C LYS A 86 7.93 14.19 -0.34
N VAL A 87 6.88 13.52 -0.81
CA VAL A 87 5.87 12.85 0.03
C VAL A 87 6.16 11.35 0.11
N PHE A 88 6.53 10.74 -1.02
CA PHE A 88 6.87 9.32 -1.09
C PHE A 88 8.37 9.16 -1.32
N SER A 89 9.12 9.09 -0.22
CA SER A 89 10.57 8.90 -0.26
C SER A 89 10.92 7.50 -0.79
N ALA A 90 11.99 7.41 -1.58
CA ALA A 90 12.54 6.13 -2.03
C ALA A 90 13.53 5.51 -1.00
N ALA A 91 13.71 6.11 0.18
CA ALA A 91 14.74 5.71 1.15
C ALA A 91 14.66 4.22 1.58
N ASN A 92 13.46 3.65 1.63
CA ASN A 92 13.23 2.25 2.00
C ASN A 92 13.35 1.25 0.83
N THR A 93 13.46 1.71 -0.42
CA THR A 93 13.40 0.84 -1.62
C THR A 93 14.57 -0.13 -1.75
N LEU A 94 15.70 0.13 -1.07
CA LEU A 94 16.89 -0.74 -1.08
C LEU A 94 16.86 -1.80 0.02
N ALA A 95 15.90 -1.74 0.96
CA ALA A 95 15.72 -2.77 1.97
C ALA A 95 15.04 -3.99 1.34
N PRO A 96 15.56 -5.23 1.57
CA PRO A 96 14.87 -6.43 1.12
C PRO A 96 13.45 -6.49 1.71
N LEU A 97 12.45 -6.77 0.86
CA LEU A 97 11.11 -7.09 1.34
C LEU A 97 11.18 -8.43 2.08
N GLN A 98 10.90 -8.41 3.37
CA GLN A 98 10.88 -9.58 4.22
C GLN A 98 9.49 -9.74 4.83
N ARG A 99 9.03 -10.99 4.93
CA ARG A 99 7.83 -11.30 5.71
C ARG A 99 8.17 -11.13 7.19
N ARG A 100 7.34 -10.42 7.94
CA ARG A 100 7.44 -10.38 9.41
C ARG A 100 7.10 -11.75 9.97
N SER A 101 7.97 -12.26 10.85
CA SER A 101 7.84 -13.55 11.54
C SER A 101 6.85 -13.51 12.68
#